data_AF-W7C1B6-F1
#
_entry.id   AF-W7C1B6-F1
#
_cell.length_a   1.000
_cell.length_b   1.000
_cell.length_c   1.000
_cell.angle_alpha   90.00
_cell.angle_beta   90.00
_cell.angle_gamma   90.00
#
_symmetry.space_group_name_H-M   'P 1'
#
loop_
_entity.id
_entity.type
_entity.pdbx_description
1 polymer ?
#
loop_
_entity_poly.entity_id
_entity_poly.type
_entity_poly.pdbx_seq_one_letter_code
_entity_poly.pdbx_strand_id
1 'polypeptide(L)'
;MDGWKLEDTRRIMEQYGDRNPLPIEKQEEQTSFEIINHVMTNVERLSDDEIRAVVATASYMFLLPADRQRFIGELGSAYSVKKNEILAWEKTISASMEETTMESKQIMFDMPEVFTYAQLAMARYDVKISGEIQALLRTFVDVYPITFKKNVDYKSIVGAAEYAVIANRYPELKDFDQQTLADKYGVSRTSLAVWYRNIKKYCVWEAWH
;
A
#
# COMPACT_ATOMS: atom_id res chain seq x y z
N MET A 1 -21.39 7.28 3.47
CA MET A 1 -20.64 8.33 4.21
C MET A 1 -20.03 9.22 3.16
N ASP A 2 -20.33 10.51 3.21
CA ASP A 2 -19.77 11.48 2.26
C ASP A 2 -18.28 11.67 2.60
N GLY A 3 -17.39 11.30 1.69
CA GLY A 3 -15.95 11.51 1.84
C GLY A 3 -15.57 12.99 1.79
N TRP A 4 -14.31 13.28 2.13
CA TRP A 4 -13.73 14.62 2.07
C TRP A 4 -13.87 15.26 0.70
N LYS A 5 -14.19 16.56 0.67
CA LYS A 5 -14.33 17.36 -0.55
C LYS A 5 -13.23 18.40 -0.65
N LEU A 6 -13.02 18.94 -1.85
CA LEU A 6 -12.04 20.00 -2.13
C LEU A 6 -12.25 21.25 -1.25
N GLU A 7 -13.50 21.58 -0.92
CA GLU A 7 -13.85 22.69 -0.04
C GLU A 7 -13.31 22.51 1.39
N ASP A 8 -13.15 21.27 1.85
CA ASP A 8 -12.60 20.98 3.18
C ASP A 8 -11.10 21.32 3.25
N THR A 9 -10.35 21.05 2.18
CA THR A 9 -8.93 21.42 2.07
C THR A 9 -8.74 22.93 2.10
N ARG A 10 -9.58 23.69 1.40
CA ARG A 10 -9.52 25.17 1.42
C ARG A 10 -9.77 25.71 2.81
N ARG A 11 -10.79 25.19 3.51
CA ARG A 11 -11.12 25.58 4.88
C ARG A 11 -9.96 25.30 5.85
N ILE A 12 -9.27 24.17 5.68
CA ILE A 12 -8.09 23.82 6.47
C ILE A 12 -6.96 24.82 6.21
N MET A 13 -6.68 25.16 4.95
CA MET A 13 -5.64 26.14 4.62
C MET A 13 -5.95 27.54 5.18
N GLU A 14 -7.19 28.00 5.08
CA GLU A 14 -7.63 29.27 5.67
C GLU A 14 -7.46 29.28 7.20
N GLN A 15 -7.76 28.16 7.87
CA GLN A 15 -7.64 28.03 9.32
C GLN A 15 -6.19 28.13 9.83
N TYR A 16 -5.22 27.74 9.01
CA TYR A 16 -3.82 27.60 9.42
C TYR A 16 -2.83 28.48 8.64
N GLY A 17 -3.30 29.25 7.66
CA GLY A 17 -2.44 30.00 6.75
C GLY A 17 -1.53 31.04 7.43
N ASP A 18 -1.98 31.61 8.55
CA ASP A 18 -1.21 32.57 9.34
C ASP A 18 -0.11 31.93 10.20
N ARG A 19 -0.07 30.60 10.30
CA ARG A 19 0.87 29.86 11.15
C ARG A 19 2.11 29.38 10.42
N ASN A 20 2.20 29.53 9.10
CA ASN A 20 3.37 29.07 8.36
C ASN A 20 4.61 29.92 8.70
N PRO A 21 5.62 29.36 9.40
CA PRO A 21 6.78 30.13 9.86
C PRO A 21 7.82 30.34 8.75
N LEU A 22 7.62 29.76 7.57
CA LEU A 22 8.56 29.88 6.46
C LEU A 22 8.60 31.32 5.92
N PRO A 23 9.77 31.79 5.45
CA PRO A 23 9.86 33.02 4.68
C PRO A 23 8.91 32.99 3.48
N ILE A 24 8.32 34.14 3.12
CA ILE A 24 7.29 34.24 2.06
C ILE A 24 7.78 33.61 0.75
N GLU A 25 9.05 33.81 0.40
CA GLU A 25 9.68 33.24 -0.80
C GLU A 25 9.83 31.71 -0.80
N LYS A 26 9.59 31.06 0.34
CA LYS A 26 9.60 29.61 0.51
C LYS A 26 8.20 29.03 0.75
N GLN A 27 7.15 29.86 0.70
CA GLN A 27 5.78 29.40 0.84
C GLN A 27 5.20 29.04 -0.53
N GLU A 28 5.03 27.75 -0.80
CA GLU A 28 4.35 27.25 -2.01
C GLU A 28 2.92 26.83 -1.65
N GLU A 29 2.00 27.79 -1.69
CA GLU A 29 0.60 27.60 -1.29
C GLU A 29 -0.09 26.51 -2.11
N GLN A 30 0.12 26.51 -3.43
CA GLN A 30 -0.47 25.53 -4.35
C GLN A 30 0.04 24.11 -4.09
N THR A 31 1.34 23.93 -3.87
CA THR A 31 1.91 22.61 -3.56
C THR A 31 1.45 22.12 -2.19
N SER A 32 1.36 23.02 -1.20
CA SER A 32 0.80 22.70 0.12
C SER A 32 -0.66 22.24 0.01
N PHE A 33 -1.47 22.93 -0.79
CA PHE A 33 -2.85 22.56 -1.09
C PHE A 33 -2.95 21.17 -1.70
N GLU A 34 -2.14 20.87 -2.72
CA GLU A 34 -2.13 19.57 -3.41
C GLU A 34 -1.78 18.43 -2.45
N ILE A 35 -0.78 18.63 -1.58
CA ILE A 35 -0.38 17.64 -0.58
C ILE A 35 -1.50 17.41 0.44
N ILE A 36 -2.09 18.47 0.99
CA ILE A 36 -3.17 18.34 1.97
C ILE A 36 -4.37 17.64 1.33
N ASN A 37 -4.78 18.08 0.14
CA ASN A 37 -5.90 17.48 -0.59
C ASN A 37 -5.65 15.99 -0.87
N HIS A 38 -4.43 15.62 -1.25
CA HIS A 38 -4.04 14.22 -1.43
C HIS A 38 -4.26 13.39 -0.16
N VAL A 39 -3.87 13.90 1.00
CA VAL A 39 -4.11 13.21 2.28
C VAL A 39 -5.60 13.11 2.58
N MET A 40 -6.35 14.21 2.49
CA MET A 40 -7.78 14.23 2.83
C MET A 40 -8.59 13.28 1.93
N THR A 41 -8.25 13.19 0.65
CA THR A 41 -8.94 12.31 -0.30
C THR A 41 -8.66 10.82 -0.09
N ASN A 42 -7.57 10.47 0.59
CA ASN A 42 -7.14 9.06 0.79
C ASN A 42 -7.33 8.57 2.23
N VAL A 43 -7.86 9.39 3.15
CA VAL A 43 -8.08 9.03 4.55
C VAL A 43 -9.54 9.28 4.93
N GLU A 44 -10.21 8.27 5.51
CA GLU A 44 -11.65 8.36 5.84
C GLU A 44 -11.95 9.43 6.90
N ARG A 45 -11.05 9.64 7.88
CA ARG A 45 -11.23 10.64 8.94
C ARG A 45 -9.90 10.98 9.61
N LEU A 46 -9.69 12.27 9.89
CA LEU A 46 -8.59 12.78 10.71
C LEU A 46 -9.15 13.59 11.88
N SER A 47 -8.47 13.53 13.02
CA SER A 47 -8.68 14.45 14.15
C SER A 47 -8.05 15.81 13.87
N ASP A 48 -8.44 16.84 14.64
CA ASP A 48 -7.88 18.19 14.49
C ASP A 48 -6.36 18.23 14.70
N ASP A 49 -5.84 17.37 15.58
CA ASP A 49 -4.40 17.25 15.85
C ASP A 49 -3.65 16.66 14.65
N GLU A 50 -4.23 15.62 14.03
CA GLU A 50 -3.69 15.02 12.80
C GLU A 50 -3.76 16.00 11.61
N ILE A 51 -4.85 16.76 11.49
CA ILE A 51 -4.97 17.81 10.47
C ILE A 51 -3.86 18.86 10.65
N ARG A 52 -3.59 19.32 11.88
CA ARG A 52 -2.47 20.24 12.15
C ARG A 52 -1.13 19.64 11.74
N ALA A 53 -0.90 18.37 12.04
CA ALA A 53 0.33 17.68 11.66
C ALA A 53 0.47 17.54 10.14
N VAL A 54 -0.61 17.28 9.42
CA VAL A 54 -0.63 17.22 7.95
C VAL A 54 -0.31 18.59 7.36
N VAL A 55 -0.92 19.67 7.85
CA VAL A 55 -0.65 21.03 7.34
C VAL A 55 0.79 21.47 7.63
N ALA A 56 1.29 21.22 8.85
CA ALA A 56 2.67 21.50 9.22
C ALA A 56 3.65 20.75 8.31
N THR A 57 3.33 19.51 7.98
CA THR A 57 4.13 18.66 7.09
C THR A 57 4.07 19.14 5.64
N ALA A 58 2.88 19.38 5.10
CA ALA A 58 2.69 19.82 3.72
C ALA A 58 3.40 21.15 3.43
N SER A 59 3.44 22.05 4.41
CA SER A 59 4.04 23.38 4.30
C SER A 59 5.53 23.37 3.93
N TYR A 60 6.26 22.25 4.08
CA TYR A 60 7.72 22.23 3.91
C TYR A 60 8.27 21.05 3.09
N MET A 61 7.44 20.08 2.73
CA MET A 61 7.88 18.86 2.03
C MET A 61 8.52 19.13 0.66
N PHE A 62 8.15 20.22 -0.01
CA PHE A 62 8.69 20.62 -1.31
C PHE A 62 10.05 21.34 -1.21
N LEU A 63 10.52 21.67 -0.01
CA LEU A 63 11.80 22.34 0.20
C LEU A 63 12.99 21.41 -0.03
N LEU A 64 14.14 22.00 -0.34
CA LEU A 64 15.41 21.27 -0.41
C LEU A 64 15.76 20.64 0.96
N PRO A 65 16.50 19.50 0.99
CA PRO A 65 16.82 18.80 2.23
C PRO A 65 17.43 19.67 3.35
N ALA A 66 18.29 20.62 2.99
CA ALA A 66 18.91 21.53 3.95
C ALA A 66 17.89 22.47 4.61
N ASP A 67 16.95 23.01 3.84
CA ASP A 67 15.87 23.85 4.35
C ASP A 67 14.90 23.03 5.21
N ARG A 68 14.59 21.79 4.80
CA ARG A 68 13.75 20.88 5.59
C ARG A 68 14.33 20.63 6.97
N GLN A 69 15.63 20.38 7.07
CA GLN A 69 16.30 20.20 8.37
C GLN A 69 16.29 21.47 9.23
N ARG A 70 16.42 22.64 8.60
CA ARG A 70 16.43 23.94 9.27
C ARG A 70 15.07 24.28 9.88
N PHE A 71 13.99 24.14 9.11
CA PHE A 71 12.68 24.68 9.47
C PHE A 71 11.76 23.71 10.23
N ILE A 72 12.08 22.41 10.29
CA ILE A 72 11.22 21.41 10.94
C ILE A 72 10.90 21.72 12.42
N GLY A 73 11.84 22.34 13.15
CA GLY A 73 11.61 22.75 14.54
C GLY A 73 10.69 23.96 14.67
N GLU A 74 10.80 24.92 13.73
CA GLU A 74 9.95 26.11 13.67
C GLU A 74 8.51 25.72 13.33
N LEU A 75 8.33 24.78 12.39
CA LEU A 75 7.02 24.21 12.05
C LEU A 75 6.40 23.46 13.24
N GLY A 76 7.17 22.63 13.92
CA GLY A 76 6.68 21.95 15.13
C GLY A 76 6.18 22.92 16.19
N SER A 77 6.87 24.06 16.35
CA SER A 77 6.47 25.09 17.31
C SER A 77 5.22 25.85 16.85
N ALA A 78 5.19 26.32 15.60
CA ALA A 78 4.09 27.13 15.07
C ALA A 78 2.74 26.37 15.00
N TYR A 79 2.80 25.08 14.68
CA TYR A 79 1.61 24.23 14.57
C TYR A 79 1.29 23.45 15.86
N SER A 80 2.15 23.55 16.88
CA SER A 80 2.06 22.76 18.12
C SER A 80 2.06 21.24 17.85
N VAL A 81 3.00 20.79 17.02
CA VAL A 81 3.16 19.40 16.57
C VAL A 81 4.57 18.91 16.91
N LYS A 82 4.73 17.66 17.33
CA LYS A 82 6.06 17.12 17.63
C LYS A 82 6.85 16.92 16.33
N LYS A 83 8.15 17.24 16.35
CA LYS A 83 9.05 16.98 15.21
C LYS A 83 8.96 15.54 14.68
N ASN A 84 8.91 14.55 15.56
CA ASN A 84 8.81 13.13 15.16
C ASN A 84 7.49 12.81 14.45
N GLU A 85 6.42 13.53 14.77
CA GLU A 85 5.12 13.37 14.13
C GLU A 85 5.13 13.98 12.72
N ILE A 86 5.76 15.15 12.54
CA ILE A 86 6.02 15.73 11.23
C ILE A 86 6.83 14.77 10.34
N LEU A 87 7.89 14.16 10.86
CA LEU A 87 8.70 13.17 10.12
C LEU A 87 7.91 11.90 9.76
N ALA A 88 7.02 11.45 10.64
CA ALA A 88 6.17 10.28 10.39
C ALA A 88 5.16 10.59 9.28
N TRP A 89 4.54 11.78 9.30
CA TRP A 89 3.68 12.25 8.23
C TRP A 89 4.44 12.46 6.93
N GLU A 90 5.64 13.05 6.95
CA GLU A 90 6.48 13.23 5.74
C GLU A 90 6.70 11.88 5.05
N LYS A 91 7.12 10.87 5.81
CA LYS A 91 7.33 9.51 5.28
C LYS A 91 6.04 8.92 4.70
N THR A 92 4.91 9.12 5.36
CA THR A 92 3.61 8.55 4.99
C THR A 92 3.06 9.21 3.73
N ILE A 93 3.13 10.55 3.67
CA ILE A 93 2.71 11.36 2.54
C ILE A 93 3.61 11.10 1.34
N SER A 94 4.94 11.08 1.50
CA SER A 94 5.86 10.76 0.39
C SER A 94 5.56 9.38 -0.20
N ALA A 95 5.39 8.35 0.64
CA ALA A 95 5.04 7.02 0.14
C ALA A 95 3.69 7.01 -0.59
N SER A 96 2.69 7.73 -0.07
CA SER A 96 1.35 7.80 -0.67
C SER A 96 1.33 8.62 -1.97
N MET A 97 2.05 9.74 -2.05
CA MET A 97 2.17 10.54 -3.26
C MET A 97 3.04 9.86 -4.31
N GLU A 98 4.07 9.12 -3.92
CA GLU A 98 4.79 8.20 -4.82
C GLU A 98 3.81 7.16 -5.37
N GLU A 99 2.96 6.54 -4.55
CA GLU A 99 1.90 5.62 -5.01
C GLU A 99 0.91 6.27 -6.01
N THR A 100 0.76 7.60 -6.00
CA THR A 100 -0.22 8.35 -6.81
C THR A 100 0.39 8.99 -8.07
N THR A 101 1.68 9.32 -8.03
CA THR A 101 2.49 9.82 -9.16
C THR A 101 3.16 8.72 -9.95
N MET A 102 3.24 7.50 -9.38
CA MET A 102 3.35 6.31 -10.17
C MET A 102 2.06 6.23 -10.99
N GLU A 103 2.09 6.69 -12.24
CA GLU A 103 1.25 6.08 -13.28
C GLU A 103 1.24 4.60 -12.96
N SER A 104 0.05 4.02 -12.79
CA SER A 104 -0.12 2.60 -12.69
C SER A 104 0.53 1.99 -13.92
N LYS A 105 1.84 1.73 -13.85
CA LYS A 105 2.55 0.95 -14.84
C LYS A 105 1.77 -0.34 -14.80
N GLN A 106 1.03 -0.60 -15.88
CA GLN A 106 0.55 -1.93 -16.17
C GLN A 106 1.80 -2.79 -16.24
N ILE A 107 2.20 -3.34 -15.10
CA ILE A 107 3.19 -4.40 -15.04
C ILE A 107 2.39 -5.60 -15.51
N MET A 108 2.65 -6.00 -16.76
CA MET A 108 2.10 -7.24 -17.28
C MET A 108 2.59 -8.37 -16.39
N PHE A 109 1.67 -9.21 -15.92
CA PHE A 109 1.96 -10.37 -15.10
C PHE A 109 2.95 -11.29 -15.85
N ASP A 110 4.10 -11.59 -15.25
CA ASP A 110 5.11 -12.47 -15.86
C ASP A 110 4.69 -13.94 -15.68
N MET A 111 3.86 -14.41 -16.61
CA MET A 111 3.37 -15.79 -16.63
C MET A 111 4.50 -16.83 -16.66
N PRO A 112 5.55 -16.68 -17.49
CA PRO A 112 6.72 -17.56 -17.43
C PRO A 112 7.34 -17.67 -16.03
N GLU A 113 7.51 -16.56 -15.32
CA GLU A 113 8.10 -16.56 -13.98
C GLU A 113 7.18 -17.25 -12.94
N VAL A 114 5.87 -16.97 -12.99
CA VAL A 114 4.87 -17.63 -12.12
C VAL A 114 4.85 -19.14 -12.35
N PHE A 115 4.89 -19.59 -13.60
CA PHE A 115 4.93 -21.02 -13.90
C PHE A 115 6.24 -21.67 -13.48
N THR A 116 7.36 -20.95 -13.53
CA THR A 116 8.64 -21.43 -13.01
C THR A 116 8.53 -21.70 -11.51
N TYR A 117 7.96 -20.79 -10.74
CA TYR A 117 7.76 -20.99 -9.29
C TYR A 117 6.66 -22.00 -8.97
N ALA A 118 5.64 -22.15 -9.83
CA ALA A 118 4.60 -23.18 -9.65
C ALA A 118 5.18 -24.60 -9.64
N GLN A 119 6.33 -24.84 -10.29
CA GLN A 119 7.03 -26.13 -10.21
C GLN A 119 7.42 -26.49 -8.77
N LEU A 120 7.72 -25.51 -7.91
CA LEU A 120 8.00 -25.73 -6.48
C LEU A 120 6.76 -26.20 -5.70
N ALA A 121 5.57 -25.77 -6.12
CA ALA A 121 4.31 -26.28 -5.58
C ALA A 121 4.06 -27.71 -6.07
N MET A 122 4.20 -27.91 -7.37
CA MET A 122 3.83 -29.14 -8.07
C MET A 122 4.73 -30.34 -7.76
N ALA A 123 6.01 -30.12 -7.44
CA ALA A 123 6.94 -31.20 -7.12
C ALA A 123 6.51 -32.08 -5.91
N ARG A 124 5.60 -31.57 -5.08
CA ARG A 124 5.12 -32.23 -3.88
C ARG A 124 3.84 -33.04 -4.06
N TYR A 125 2.99 -32.66 -5.02
CA TYR A 125 1.64 -33.21 -5.14
C TYR A 125 1.44 -33.99 -6.43
N ASP A 126 0.36 -34.77 -6.47
CA ASP A 126 -0.03 -35.44 -7.70
C ASP A 126 -0.42 -34.46 -8.83
N VAL A 127 -0.59 -35.02 -10.02
CA VAL A 127 -0.94 -34.25 -11.23
C VAL A 127 -2.25 -33.49 -11.08
N LYS A 128 -3.20 -34.02 -10.30
CA LYS A 128 -4.52 -33.42 -10.11
C LYS A 128 -4.42 -32.14 -9.29
N ILE A 129 -3.77 -32.18 -8.13
CA ILE A 129 -3.58 -31.01 -7.26
C ILE A 129 -2.72 -29.95 -7.97
N SER A 130 -1.68 -30.40 -8.67
CA SER A 130 -0.84 -29.54 -9.51
C SER A 130 -1.65 -28.77 -10.56
N GLY A 131 -2.58 -29.44 -11.24
CA GLY A 131 -3.48 -28.83 -12.21
C GLY A 131 -4.44 -27.80 -11.58
N GLU A 132 -4.93 -28.07 -10.37
CA GLU A 132 -5.80 -27.14 -9.65
C GLU A 132 -5.07 -25.86 -9.20
N ILE A 133 -3.82 -25.98 -8.75
CA ILE A 133 -2.98 -24.82 -8.41
C ILE A 133 -2.71 -23.97 -9.65
N GLN A 134 -2.37 -24.59 -10.79
CA GLN A 134 -2.16 -23.87 -12.05
C GLN A 134 -3.44 -23.18 -12.56
N ALA A 135 -4.58 -23.87 -12.50
CA ALA A 135 -5.86 -23.30 -12.90
C ALA A 135 -6.23 -22.08 -12.05
N LEU A 136 -6.01 -22.17 -10.72
CA LEU A 136 -6.24 -21.05 -9.81
C LEU A 136 -5.33 -19.85 -10.12
N LEU A 137 -4.04 -20.09 -10.35
CA LEU A 137 -3.10 -19.03 -10.71
C LEU A 137 -3.52 -18.33 -12.01
N ARG A 138 -3.94 -19.11 -13.03
CA ARG A 138 -4.43 -18.56 -14.29
C ARG A 138 -5.69 -17.72 -14.11
N THR A 139 -6.68 -18.24 -13.37
CA THR A 139 -7.89 -17.47 -13.05
C THR A 139 -7.55 -16.20 -12.28
N PHE A 140 -6.64 -16.28 -11.30
CA PHE A 140 -6.20 -15.12 -10.54
C PHE A 140 -5.59 -14.06 -11.45
N VAL A 141 -4.73 -14.45 -12.40
CA VAL A 141 -4.17 -13.52 -13.40
C VAL A 141 -5.25 -12.87 -14.26
N ASP A 142 -6.25 -13.65 -14.71
CA ASP A 142 -7.30 -13.16 -15.61
C ASP A 142 -8.25 -12.16 -14.94
N VAL A 143 -8.44 -12.26 -13.61
CA VAL A 143 -9.45 -11.49 -12.86
C VAL A 143 -8.87 -10.46 -11.87
N TYR A 144 -7.59 -10.56 -11.53
CA TYR A 144 -6.94 -9.61 -10.64
C TYR A 144 -6.71 -8.28 -11.36
N PRO A 145 -6.97 -7.12 -10.74
CA PRO A 145 -6.79 -5.82 -11.37
C PRO A 145 -5.36 -5.68 -11.93
N ILE A 146 -5.24 -5.28 -13.20
CA ILE A 146 -3.99 -5.19 -13.99
C ILE A 146 -2.97 -4.18 -13.38
N THR A 147 -3.34 -3.48 -12.32
CA THR A 147 -2.56 -2.43 -11.66
C THR A 147 -1.92 -2.95 -10.38
N PHE A 148 -0.65 -3.34 -10.47
CA PHE A 148 0.16 -3.66 -9.30
C PHE A 148 0.71 -2.40 -8.64
N LYS A 149 0.57 -2.31 -7.30
CA LYS A 149 1.30 -1.35 -6.46
C LYS A 149 2.77 -1.81 -6.25
N LYS A 150 3.54 -2.04 -7.33
CA LYS A 150 4.97 -2.43 -7.39
C LYS A 150 5.44 -3.68 -6.57
N ASN A 151 6.59 -4.24 -6.98
CA ASN A 151 7.35 -5.32 -6.34
C ASN A 151 6.55 -6.57 -5.95
N VAL A 152 5.88 -7.14 -6.94
CA VAL A 152 5.15 -8.40 -6.78
C VAL A 152 6.15 -9.53 -6.71
N ASP A 153 6.25 -10.13 -5.53
CA ASP A 153 6.97 -11.38 -5.36
C ASP A 153 6.07 -12.54 -5.80
N TYR A 154 6.29 -13.05 -7.02
CA TYR A 154 5.50 -14.14 -7.58
C TYR A 154 5.60 -15.43 -6.75
N LYS A 155 6.67 -15.64 -5.98
CA LYS A 155 6.77 -16.78 -5.05
C LYS A 155 5.72 -16.68 -3.95
N SER A 156 5.42 -15.46 -3.50
CA SER A 156 4.37 -15.22 -2.51
C SER A 156 2.97 -15.53 -3.07
N ILE A 157 2.73 -15.25 -4.37
CA ILE A 157 1.47 -15.58 -5.05
C ILE A 157 1.32 -17.08 -5.22
N VAL A 158 2.37 -17.77 -5.68
CA VAL A 158 2.36 -19.22 -5.86
C VAL A 158 2.17 -19.94 -4.52
N GLY A 159 2.88 -19.52 -3.47
CA GLY A 159 2.70 -20.07 -2.13
C GLY A 159 1.30 -19.84 -1.57
N ALA A 160 0.69 -18.68 -1.85
CA ALA A 160 -0.69 -18.40 -1.48
C ALA A 160 -1.71 -19.26 -2.26
N ALA A 161 -1.46 -19.54 -3.55
CA ALA A 161 -2.28 -20.43 -4.36
C ALA A 161 -2.18 -21.89 -3.89
N GLU A 162 -0.98 -22.38 -3.57
CA GLU A 162 -0.77 -23.69 -2.94
C GLU A 162 -1.57 -23.78 -1.62
N TYR A 163 -1.43 -22.78 -0.75
CA TYR A 163 -2.18 -22.73 0.50
C TYR A 163 -3.69 -22.75 0.27
N ALA A 164 -4.19 -21.98 -0.70
CA ALA A 164 -5.61 -21.90 -1.01
C ALA A 164 -6.18 -23.25 -1.50
N VAL A 165 -5.51 -23.94 -2.41
CA VAL A 165 -5.97 -25.24 -2.90
C VAL A 165 -5.96 -26.28 -1.78
N ILE A 166 -4.85 -26.41 -1.05
CA ILE A 166 -4.73 -27.43 -0.01
C ILE A 166 -5.66 -27.16 1.18
N ALA A 167 -5.66 -25.94 1.72
CA ALA A 167 -6.43 -25.64 2.92
C ALA A 167 -7.95 -25.73 2.74
N ASN A 168 -8.45 -25.67 1.49
CA ASN A 168 -9.89 -25.67 1.22
C ASN A 168 -10.39 -26.92 0.49
N ARG A 169 -9.57 -27.59 -0.33
CA ARG A 169 -9.99 -28.76 -1.12
C ARG A 169 -9.35 -30.06 -0.69
N TYR A 170 -8.21 -29.98 -0.03
CA TYR A 170 -7.44 -31.13 0.44
C TYR A 170 -6.95 -30.91 1.88
N PRO A 171 -7.84 -30.58 2.83
CA PRO A 171 -7.44 -30.26 4.21
C PRO A 171 -6.67 -31.40 4.89
N GLU A 172 -6.90 -32.65 4.47
CA GLU A 172 -6.15 -33.84 4.89
C GLU A 172 -4.66 -33.81 4.51
N LEU A 173 -4.30 -33.03 3.49
CA LEU A 173 -2.92 -32.84 3.03
C LEU A 173 -2.26 -31.60 3.65
N LYS A 174 -2.97 -30.85 4.49
CA LYS A 174 -2.47 -29.64 5.13
C LYS A 174 -1.60 -29.97 6.35
N ASP A 175 -0.36 -30.35 6.09
CA ASP A 175 0.67 -30.57 7.11
C ASP A 175 1.58 -29.33 7.32
N PHE A 176 1.23 -28.20 6.70
CA PHE A 176 1.96 -26.94 6.77
C PHE A 176 1.06 -25.81 7.24
N ASP A 177 1.64 -24.86 7.97
CA ASP A 177 1.02 -23.57 8.23
C ASP A 177 1.55 -22.50 7.25
N GLN A 178 1.05 -21.27 7.39
CA GLN A 178 1.49 -20.17 6.52
C GLN A 178 2.96 -19.80 6.72
N GLN A 179 3.55 -20.09 7.88
CA GLN A 179 4.97 -19.85 8.13
C GLN A 179 5.84 -20.90 7.42
N THR A 180 5.47 -22.19 7.51
CA THR A 180 6.16 -23.27 6.80
C THR A 180 6.17 -23.04 5.29
N LEU A 181 5.06 -22.58 4.70
CA LEU A 181 5.06 -22.20 3.28
C LEU A 181 5.89 -20.95 3.01
N ALA A 182 5.82 -19.93 3.87
CA ALA A 182 6.62 -18.72 3.67
C ALA A 182 8.12 -19.07 3.61
N ASP A 183 8.58 -19.95 4.49
CA ASP A 183 9.95 -20.46 4.50
C ASP A 183 10.28 -21.26 3.23
N LYS A 184 9.38 -22.15 2.77
CA LYS A 184 9.53 -22.91 1.50
C LYS A 184 9.75 -21.98 0.30
N TYR A 185 9.01 -20.88 0.23
CA TYR A 185 9.07 -19.94 -0.89
C TYR A 185 10.13 -18.85 -0.70
N GLY A 186 10.77 -18.76 0.47
CA GLY A 186 11.74 -17.71 0.78
C GLY A 186 11.10 -16.32 0.87
N VAL A 187 9.87 -16.25 1.38
CA VAL A 187 9.04 -15.04 1.44
C VAL A 187 8.60 -14.75 2.87
N SER A 188 8.05 -13.57 3.12
CA SER A 188 7.45 -13.29 4.44
C SER A 188 6.05 -13.91 4.56
N ARG A 189 5.71 -14.40 5.75
CA ARG A 189 4.35 -14.87 6.08
C ARG A 189 3.29 -13.80 5.79
N THR A 190 3.60 -12.54 6.07
CA THR A 190 2.72 -11.40 5.79
C THR A 190 2.42 -11.27 4.31
N SER A 191 3.42 -11.41 3.44
CA SER A 191 3.25 -11.37 1.99
C SER A 191 2.32 -12.48 1.51
N LEU A 192 2.55 -13.73 1.96
CA LEU A 192 1.71 -14.87 1.62
C LEU A 192 0.25 -14.66 2.08
N ALA A 193 0.04 -14.14 3.29
CA ALA A 193 -1.29 -13.85 3.82
C ALA A 193 -2.03 -12.71 3.08
N VAL A 194 -1.30 -11.71 2.56
CA VAL A 194 -1.87 -10.68 1.69
C VAL A 194 -2.35 -11.30 0.37
N TRP A 195 -1.51 -12.10 -0.28
CA TRP A 195 -1.86 -12.72 -1.55
C TRP A 195 -2.96 -13.76 -1.41
N TYR A 196 -3.01 -14.51 -0.32
CA TYR A 196 -4.11 -15.43 -0.04
C TYR A 196 -5.46 -14.71 0.04
N ARG A 197 -5.51 -13.55 0.73
CA ARG A 197 -6.72 -12.72 0.79
C ARG A 197 -7.13 -12.19 -0.58
N ASN A 198 -6.16 -11.77 -1.40
CA ASN A 198 -6.41 -11.32 -2.76
C ASN A 198 -6.96 -12.45 -3.64
N ILE A 199 -6.36 -13.64 -3.60
CA ILE A 199 -6.85 -14.82 -4.33
C ILE A 199 -8.29 -15.13 -3.91
N LYS A 200 -8.57 -15.13 -2.60
CA LYS A 200 -9.93 -15.38 -2.10
C LYS A 200 -10.94 -14.35 -2.62
N LYS A 201 -10.57 -13.07 -2.59
CA LYS A 201 -11.40 -11.94 -3.03
C LYS A 201 -11.69 -11.97 -4.53
N TYR A 202 -10.65 -12.11 -5.36
CA TYR A 202 -10.76 -11.91 -6.81
C TYR A 202 -11.12 -13.17 -7.58
N CYS A 203 -10.71 -14.35 -7.12
CA CYS A 203 -11.15 -15.61 -7.74
C CYS A 203 -12.54 -16.07 -7.27
N VAL A 204 -13.29 -15.22 -6.56
CA VAL A 204 -14.66 -15.46 -6.06
C VAL A 204 -14.77 -16.74 -5.23
N TRP A 205 -13.95 -16.85 -4.18
CA TRP A 205 -14.00 -17.98 -3.26
C TRP A 205 -15.03 -17.79 -2.14
N GLU A 206 -15.76 -16.68 -2.10
CA GLU A 206 -16.92 -16.48 -1.21
C GLU A 206 -18.17 -17.24 -1.66
N ALA A 207 -18.20 -17.81 -2.87
CA ALA A 207 -19.31 -18.62 -3.38
C ALA A 207 -19.21 -20.13 -3.04
N TRP A 208 -18.28 -20.53 -2.17
CA TRP A 208 -17.99 -21.94 -1.83
C TRP A 208 -18.40 -22.29 -0.38
N HIS A 209 -19.26 -21.46 0.23
CA HIS A 209 -19.94 -21.71 1.49
C HIS A 209 -21.45 -21.84 1.28
#